data_AF-A0A520KQ83-F1
#
_entry.id   AF-A0A520KQ83-F1
#
_cell.length_a   1.000
_cell.length_b   1.000
_cell.length_c   1.000
_cell.angle_alpha   90.00
_cell.angle_beta   90.00
_cell.angle_gamma   90.00
#
_symmetry.space_group_name_H-M   'P 1'
#
loop_
_entity.id
_entity.type
_entity.pdbx_description
1 polymer ?
#
loop_
_entity_poly.entity_id
_entity_poly.type
_entity_poly.pdbx_seq_one_letter_code
_entity_poly.pdbx_strand_id
1 'polypeptide(L)'
;MISERVRVMKNRALEFLNLSKELSERGLEDLSSFHAHQACQLRLKASILRIHGDIPRIHGIRELIGILAKILDELDRKSESKSLINFSRDHRDALIDLEDAYTRSRYAVEGFTKEVVKEMIEAAEELFKLLDEVEKNVLG
;
A
#
# COMPACT_ATOMS: atom_id res chain seq x y z
N MET A 1 1.77 -4.64 -23.05
CA MET A 1 0.45 -4.16 -22.56
C MET A 1 0.29 -4.29 -21.04
N ILE A 2 0.53 -5.46 -20.43
CA ILE A 2 0.50 -5.63 -18.95
C ILE A 2 1.76 -5.07 -18.28
N SER A 3 2.96 -5.41 -18.77
CA SER A 3 4.22 -4.94 -18.18
C SER A 3 4.35 -3.41 -18.15
N GLU A 4 3.88 -2.75 -19.21
CA GLU A 4 3.83 -1.29 -19.27
C GLU A 4 2.83 -0.69 -18.27
N ARG A 5 1.65 -1.31 -18.13
CA ARG A 5 0.65 -0.89 -17.14
C ARG A 5 1.20 -1.02 -15.72
N VAL A 6 1.84 -2.14 -15.39
CA VAL A 6 2.49 -2.36 -14.09
C VAL A 6 3.54 -1.28 -13.83
N ARG A 7 4.41 -1.00 -14.81
CA ARG A 7 5.45 0.04 -14.69
C ARG A 7 4.85 1.42 -14.39
N VAL A 8 3.83 1.83 -15.16
CA VAL A 8 3.15 3.12 -14.95
C VAL A 8 2.48 3.18 -13.56
N MET A 9 1.82 2.10 -13.13
CA MET A 9 1.17 2.05 -11.82
C MET A 9 2.19 2.16 -10.68
N LYS A 10 3.32 1.45 -10.78
CA LYS A 10 4.40 1.53 -9.77
C LYS A 10 5.01 2.93 -9.69
N ASN A 11 5.30 3.55 -10.84
CA ASN A 11 5.83 4.91 -10.88
C ASN A 11 4.88 5.90 -10.20
N ARG A 12 3.58 5.83 -10.53
CA ARG A 12 2.55 6.67 -9.89
C ARG A 12 2.40 6.40 -8.40
N ALA A 13 2.50 5.13 -7.98
CA ALA A 13 2.44 4.79 -6.56
C ALA A 13 3.61 5.43 -5.79
N LEU A 14 4.81 5.44 -6.39
CA LEU A 14 5.99 6.11 -5.84
C LEU A 14 5.83 7.64 -5.81
N GLU A 15 5.27 8.23 -6.87
CA GLU A 15 4.93 9.67 -6.90
C GLU A 15 3.97 10.05 -5.76
N PHE A 16 2.92 9.24 -5.52
CA PHE A 16 2.01 9.44 -4.39
C PHE A 16 2.72 9.36 -3.03
N LEU A 17 3.62 8.39 -2.85
CA LEU A 17 4.37 8.24 -1.60
C LEU A 17 5.32 9.43 -1.36
N ASN A 18 6.02 9.89 -2.39
CA ASN A 18 6.91 11.05 -2.30
C ASN A 18 6.11 12.32 -1.97
N LEU A 19 4.99 12.53 -2.66
CA LEU A 19 4.11 13.68 -2.38
C LEU A 19 3.54 13.62 -0.97
N SER A 20 3.19 12.43 -0.46
CA SER A 20 2.74 12.26 0.93
C SER A 20 3.78 12.77 1.93
N LYS A 21 5.07 12.45 1.73
CA LYS A 21 6.18 12.93 2.57
C LYS A 21 6.31 14.45 2.53
N GLU A 22 6.35 15.03 1.33
CA GLU A 22 6.44 16.48 1.13
C GLU A 22 5.28 17.22 1.81
N LEU A 23 4.07 16.67 1.74
CA LEU A 23 2.89 17.24 2.40
C LEU A 23 3.00 17.17 3.93
N SER A 24 3.53 16.08 4.49
CA SER A 24 3.75 15.96 5.94
C SER A 24 4.81 16.93 6.46
N GLU A 25 5.87 17.17 5.69
CA GLU A 25 6.86 18.18 6.01
C GLU A 25 6.26 19.59 6.09
N ARG A 26 5.27 19.85 5.23
CA ARG A 26 4.51 21.12 5.17
C ARG A 26 3.38 21.22 6.19
N GLY A 27 3.14 20.18 7.00
CA GLY A 27 2.07 20.15 8.00
C GLY A 27 0.66 19.97 7.42
N LEU A 28 0.54 19.36 6.24
CA LEU A 28 -0.73 19.13 5.54
C LEU A 28 -1.17 17.66 5.71
N GLU A 29 -1.55 17.29 6.93
CA GLU A 29 -1.56 15.89 7.36
C GLU A 29 -2.71 15.09 6.76
N ASP A 30 -3.87 15.72 6.57
CA ASP A 30 -5.02 15.09 5.91
C ASP A 30 -4.75 14.83 4.41
N LEU A 31 -4.03 15.73 3.74
CA LEU A 31 -3.62 15.51 2.36
C LEU A 31 -2.51 14.47 2.29
N SER A 32 -1.56 14.52 3.21
CA SER A 32 -0.46 13.55 3.29
C SER A 32 -0.98 12.13 3.48
N SER A 33 -1.87 11.91 4.46
CA SER A 33 -2.50 10.62 4.73
C SER A 33 -3.32 10.10 3.55
N PHE A 34 -4.07 10.98 2.86
CA PHE A 34 -4.77 10.60 1.63
C PHE A 34 -3.81 10.08 0.55
N HIS A 35 -2.68 10.76 0.34
CA HIS A 35 -1.68 10.36 -0.65
C HIS A 35 -0.96 9.05 -0.27
N ALA A 36 -0.67 8.84 1.03
CA ALA A 36 -0.13 7.57 1.53
C ALA A 36 -1.09 6.41 1.25
N HIS A 37 -2.39 6.60 1.50
CA HIS A 37 -3.41 5.60 1.18
C HIS A 37 -3.45 5.27 -0.34
N GLN A 38 -3.44 6.29 -1.20
CA GLN A 38 -3.40 6.07 -2.66
C GLN A 38 -2.13 5.31 -3.10
N ALA A 39 -0.98 5.63 -2.51
CA ALA A 39 0.29 4.97 -2.79
C ALA A 39 0.21 3.46 -2.49
N CYS A 40 -0.22 3.10 -1.27
CA CYS A 40 -0.37 1.70 -0.85
C CYS A 40 -1.34 0.93 -1.75
N GLN A 41 -2.53 1.48 -1.99
CA GLN A 41 -3.55 0.83 -2.82
C GLN A 41 -3.03 0.57 -4.24
N LEU A 42 -2.38 1.56 -4.86
CA LEU A 42 -1.91 1.44 -6.24
C LEU A 42 -0.71 0.49 -6.34
N ARG A 43 0.22 0.53 -5.38
CA ARG A 43 1.38 -0.37 -5.33
C ARG A 43 0.96 -1.83 -5.19
N LEU A 44 -0.01 -2.13 -4.31
CA LEU A 44 -0.57 -3.47 -4.14
C LEU A 44 -1.26 -3.97 -5.41
N LYS A 45 -2.12 -3.15 -6.01
CA LYS A 45 -2.78 -3.49 -7.29
C LYS A 45 -1.78 -3.74 -8.41
N ALA A 46 -0.67 -3.01 -8.44
CA ALA A 46 0.39 -3.25 -9.41
C ALA A 46 1.07 -4.61 -9.20
N SER A 47 1.35 -5.01 -7.95
CA SER A 47 1.89 -6.35 -7.63
C SER A 47 0.91 -7.46 -8.01
N ILE A 48 -0.37 -7.32 -7.66
CA ILE A 48 -1.39 -8.32 -7.98
C ILE A 48 -1.54 -8.47 -9.48
N LEU A 49 -1.61 -7.36 -10.24
CA LEU A 49 -1.61 -7.42 -11.70
C LEU A 49 -0.37 -8.11 -12.25
N ARG A 50 0.81 -7.85 -11.67
CA ARG A 50 2.07 -8.43 -12.16
C ARG A 50 2.15 -9.94 -11.91
N ILE A 51 1.66 -10.42 -10.77
CA ILE A 51 1.76 -11.82 -10.34
C ILE A 51 0.58 -12.66 -10.87
N HIS A 52 -0.64 -12.13 -10.82
CA HIS A 52 -1.86 -12.87 -11.11
C HIS A 52 -2.50 -12.50 -12.47
N GLY A 53 -2.11 -11.37 -13.05
CA GLY A 53 -2.62 -10.93 -14.37
C GLY A 53 -3.95 -10.18 -14.35
N ASP A 54 -4.62 -10.05 -13.19
CA ASP A 54 -5.86 -9.27 -13.02
C ASP A 54 -5.76 -8.27 -11.87
N ILE A 55 -6.55 -7.19 -11.92
CA ILE A 55 -6.63 -6.17 -10.88
C ILE A 55 -7.94 -6.34 -10.11
N PRO A 56 -7.89 -6.58 -8.79
CA PRO A 56 -9.09 -6.60 -7.96
C PRO A 56 -9.84 -5.26 -8.01
N ARG A 57 -11.17 -5.32 -8.13
CA ARG A 57 -12.07 -4.15 -8.11
C ARG A 57 -12.47 -3.74 -6.68
N ILE A 58 -11.52 -3.81 -5.76
CA ILE A 58 -11.67 -3.39 -4.36
C ILE A 58 -10.66 -2.29 -4.02
N HIS A 59 -10.85 -1.64 -2.87
CA HIS A 59 -10.05 -0.46 -2.49
C HIS A 59 -9.38 -0.59 -1.11
N GLY A 60 -9.79 -1.52 -0.24
CA GLY A 60 -9.20 -1.71 1.07
C GLY A 60 -7.77 -2.24 0.98
N ILE A 61 -6.83 -1.60 1.69
CA ILE A 61 -5.41 -1.98 1.68
C ILE A 61 -5.22 -3.34 2.35
N ARG A 62 -5.82 -3.57 3.52
CA ARG A 62 -5.76 -4.83 4.26
C ARG A 62 -6.38 -5.98 3.46
N GLU A 63 -7.49 -5.70 2.78
CA GLU A 63 -8.15 -6.67 1.91
C GLU A 63 -7.27 -7.01 0.69
N LEU A 64 -6.64 -6.01 0.06
CA LEU A 64 -5.68 -6.23 -1.03
C LEU A 64 -4.45 -7.03 -0.59
N ILE A 65 -3.93 -6.80 0.62
CA ILE A 65 -2.84 -7.60 1.21
C ILE A 65 -3.30 -9.06 1.36
N GLY A 66 -4.48 -9.29 1.92
CA GLY A 66 -5.05 -10.64 2.08
C GLY A 66 -5.25 -11.37 0.74
N ILE A 67 -5.72 -10.66 -0.29
CA ILE A 67 -5.85 -11.21 -1.65
C ILE A 67 -4.48 -11.62 -2.19
N LEU A 68 -3.48 -10.75 -2.10
CA LEU A 68 -2.13 -11.07 -2.58
C LEU A 68 -1.52 -12.25 -1.82
N ALA A 69 -1.67 -12.30 -0.49
CA ALA A 69 -1.20 -13.41 0.33
C ALA A 69 -1.86 -14.74 -0.07
N LYS A 70 -3.16 -14.73 -0.38
CA LYS A 70 -3.88 -15.91 -0.86
C LYS A 70 -3.37 -16.36 -2.24
N ILE A 71 -3.20 -15.42 -3.17
CA ILE A 71 -2.63 -15.70 -4.50
C ILE A 71 -1.25 -16.36 -4.37
N LEU A 72 -0.41 -15.86 -3.47
CA LEU A 72 0.93 -16.42 -3.24
C LEU A 72 0.86 -17.83 -2.65
N ASP A 73 -0.06 -18.10 -1.72
CA ASP A 73 -0.25 -19.45 -1.17
C ASP A 73 -0.71 -20.44 -2.26
N GLU A 74 -1.62 -20.02 -3.15
CA GLU A 74 -2.06 -20.79 -4.32
C GLU A 74 -0.91 -21.08 -5.31
N LEU A 75 0.12 -20.24 -5.33
CA LEU A 75 1.35 -20.41 -6.11
C LEU A 75 2.47 -21.14 -5.35
N ASP A 76 2.18 -21.75 -4.21
CA ASP A 76 3.13 -22.42 -3.30
C ASP A 76 4.29 -21.50 -2.85
N ARG A 77 4.00 -20.20 -2.70
CA ARG A 77 4.92 -19.15 -2.20
C ARG A 77 4.59 -18.81 -0.75
N LYS A 78 4.65 -19.83 0.11
CA LYS A 78 4.23 -19.74 1.53
C LYS A 78 5.07 -18.76 2.34
N SER A 79 6.35 -18.60 2.01
CA SER A 79 7.23 -17.65 2.69
C SER A 79 6.78 -16.21 2.45
N GLU A 80 6.53 -15.87 1.18
CA GLU A 80 6.06 -14.55 0.74
C GLU A 80 4.62 -14.27 1.21
N SER A 81 3.75 -15.29 1.21
CA SER A 81 2.41 -15.18 1.79
C SER A 81 2.49 -14.83 3.28
N LYS A 82 3.34 -15.55 4.04
CA LYS A 82 3.52 -15.32 5.48
C LYS A 82 4.12 -13.96 5.78
N SER A 83 5.06 -13.45 4.97
CA SER A 83 5.64 -12.12 5.19
C SER A 83 4.59 -11.01 5.04
N LEU A 84 3.68 -11.11 4.07
CA LEU A 84 2.54 -10.18 3.94
C LEU A 84 1.59 -10.23 5.13
N ILE A 85 1.29 -11.43 5.64
CA ILE A 85 0.42 -11.59 6.81
C ILE A 85 1.08 -10.98 8.06
N ASN A 86 2.38 -11.24 8.26
CA ASN A 86 3.14 -10.66 9.36
C ASN A 86 3.17 -9.13 9.25
N PHE A 87 3.46 -8.59 8.07
CA PHE A 87 3.40 -7.15 7.82
C PHE A 87 2.04 -6.56 8.20
N SER A 88 0.93 -7.17 7.76
CA SER A 88 -0.41 -6.69 8.10
C SER A 88 -0.71 -6.73 9.60
N ARG A 89 -0.11 -7.65 10.34
CA ARG A 89 -0.26 -7.77 11.78
C ARG A 89 0.60 -6.74 12.51
N ASP A 90 1.83 -6.57 12.08
CA ASP A 90 2.84 -5.74 12.74
C ASP A 90 2.55 -4.24 12.49
N HIS A 91 1.92 -3.86 11.37
CA HIS A 91 1.47 -2.50 11.05
C HIS A 91 -0.05 -2.31 11.17
N ARG A 92 -0.74 -3.10 11.99
CA ARG A 92 -2.21 -3.16 12.04
C ARG A 92 -2.86 -1.77 12.20
N ASP A 93 -2.36 -0.95 13.11
CA ASP A 93 -2.99 0.32 13.46
C ASP A 93 -2.75 1.37 12.36
N ALA A 94 -1.53 1.49 11.85
CA ALA A 94 -1.22 2.32 10.69
C ALA A 94 -2.06 1.94 9.44
N LEU A 95 -2.33 0.64 9.24
CA LEU A 95 -3.19 0.18 8.14
C LEU A 95 -4.67 0.52 8.34
N ILE A 96 -5.14 0.59 9.60
CA ILE A 96 -6.48 1.10 9.92
C ILE A 96 -6.55 2.59 9.58
N ASP A 97 -5.58 3.38 10.05
CA ASP A 97 -5.53 4.82 9.80
C ASP A 97 -5.41 5.16 8.32
N LEU A 98 -4.63 4.39 7.55
CA LEU A 98 -4.54 4.49 6.09
C LEU A 98 -5.91 4.30 5.42
N GLU A 99 -6.68 3.30 5.81
CA GLU A 99 -8.02 3.08 5.24
C GLU A 99 -9.01 4.15 5.67
N ASP A 100 -8.93 4.62 6.92
CA ASP A 100 -9.77 5.68 7.45
C ASP A 100 -9.47 7.04 6.80
N ALA A 101 -8.24 7.27 6.34
CA ALA A 101 -7.85 8.52 5.69
C ALA A 101 -8.68 8.84 4.45
N TYR A 102 -9.14 7.84 3.68
CA TYR A 102 -10.04 8.08 2.55
C TYR A 102 -11.39 8.69 2.97
N THR A 103 -11.85 8.37 4.18
CA THR A 103 -13.14 8.84 4.71
C THR A 103 -12.95 10.10 5.54
N ARG A 104 -11.93 10.15 6.41
CA ARG A 104 -11.64 11.27 7.31
C ARG A 104 -11.16 12.52 6.57
N SER A 105 -10.25 12.41 5.61
CA SER A 105 -9.75 13.56 4.83
C SER A 105 -10.83 14.36 4.09
N ARG A 106 -12.02 13.78 3.91
CA ARG A 106 -13.14 14.41 3.18
C ARG A 106 -14.31 14.83 4.06
N TYR A 107 -14.50 14.20 5.22
CA TYR A 107 -15.74 14.34 5.98
C TYR A 107 -15.54 14.48 7.50
N ALA A 108 -14.33 14.30 8.02
CA ALA A 108 -14.09 14.46 9.46
C ALA A 108 -13.78 15.92 9.83
N VAL A 109 -14.23 16.31 11.02
CA VAL A 109 -13.95 17.63 11.62
C VAL A 109 -12.57 17.66 12.27
N GLU A 110 -12.07 16.50 12.70
CA GLU A 110 -10.74 16.30 13.27
C GLU A 110 -9.86 15.55 12.26
N GLY A 111 -8.67 16.10 12.00
CA GLY A 111 -7.65 15.51 11.12
C GLY A 111 -6.68 14.59 11.86
N PHE A 112 -5.74 14.01 11.14
CA PHE A 112 -4.68 13.20 11.74
C PHE A 112 -3.60 14.06 12.39
N THR A 113 -2.97 13.54 13.46
CA THR A 113 -1.76 14.15 14.01
C THR A 113 -0.56 13.84 13.11
N LYS A 114 0.48 14.66 13.22
CA LYS A 114 1.72 14.48 12.47
C LYS A 114 2.38 13.13 12.78
N GLU A 115 2.30 12.69 14.04
CA GLU A 115 2.85 11.42 14.50
C GLU A 115 2.16 10.24 13.82
N VAL A 116 0.82 10.24 13.79
CA VAL A 116 0.05 9.19 13.11
C VAL A 116 0.35 9.16 11.61
N VAL A 117 0.41 10.33 10.96
CA VAL A 117 0.75 10.39 9.52
C VAL A 117 2.17 9.88 9.24
N LYS A 118 3.13 10.10 10.13
CA LYS A 118 4.47 9.51 9.99
C LYS A 118 4.44 7.99 10.06
N GLU A 119 3.72 7.41 11.01
CA GLU A 119 3.56 5.95 11.11
C GLU A 119 2.90 5.36 9.84
N MET A 120 1.93 6.08 9.27
CA MET A 120 1.30 5.70 7.99
C MET A 120 2.28 5.72 6.82
N ILE A 121 3.14 6.74 6.74
CA ILE A 121 4.19 6.86 5.71
C ILE A 121 5.23 5.75 5.88
N GLU A 122 5.68 5.49 7.10
CA GLU A 122 6.64 4.43 7.41
C GLU A 122 6.10 3.06 7.00
N ALA A 123 4.84 2.75 7.36
CA ALA A 123 4.18 1.52 6.92
C ALA A 123 4.07 1.44 5.39
N ALA A 124 3.81 2.55 4.69
CA ALA A 124 3.78 2.59 3.24
C ALA A 124 5.15 2.31 2.61
N GLU A 125 6.24 2.88 3.15
CA GLU A 125 7.59 2.61 2.70
C GLU A 125 7.99 1.13 2.89
N GLU A 126 7.67 0.57 4.05
CA GLU A 126 7.94 -0.84 4.35
C GLU A 126 7.13 -1.77 3.46
N LEU A 127 5.87 -1.46 3.18
CA LEU A 127 5.05 -2.18 2.21
C LEU A 127 5.69 -2.19 0.82
N PHE A 128 6.22 -1.05 0.36
CA PHE A 128 6.87 -0.95 -0.96
C PHE A 128 8.09 -1.87 -1.04
N LYS A 129 8.95 -1.85 -0.01
CA LYS A 129 10.14 -2.72 0.09
C LYS A 129 9.74 -4.19 0.08
N LEU A 130 8.77 -4.56 0.92
CA LEU A 130 8.25 -5.93 1.00
C LEU A 130 7.71 -6.41 -0.36
N LEU A 131 6.94 -5.59 -1.06
CA LEU A 131 6.38 -5.95 -2.36
C LEU A 131 7.45 -6.06 -3.45
N ASP A 132 8.55 -5.30 -3.37
CA ASP A 132 9.69 -5.46 -4.28
C ASP A 132 10.42 -6.79 -4.03
N GLU A 133 10.60 -7.18 -2.76
CA GLU A 133 11.18 -8.47 -2.38
C GLU A 133 10.31 -9.66 -2.81
N VAL A 134 9.01 -9.61 -2.51
CA VAL A 134 8.04 -10.62 -2.93
C VAL A 134 8.08 -10.80 -4.45
N GLU A 135 8.00 -9.71 -5.20
CA GLU A 135 8.03 -9.77 -6.65
C GLU A 135 9.35 -10.31 -7.21
N LYS A 136 10.48 -9.99 -6.58
CA LYS A 136 11.79 -10.52 -6.97
C LYS A 136 11.85 -12.03 -6.75
N ASN A 137 11.34 -12.54 -5.63
CA ASN A 137 11.39 -13.97 -5.29
C ASN A 137 10.39 -14.81 -6.10
N VAL A 138 9.28 -14.20 -6.53
CA VAL A 138 8.21 -14.91 -7.25
C VAL A 138 8.48 -14.96 -8.75
N LEU A 139 9.06 -13.89 -9.31
CA LEU A 139 9.19 -13.69 -10.76
C LEU A 139 10.64 -13.67 -11.27
N GLY A 140 11.62 -13.64 -10.37
CA GLY A 140 13.04 -13.83 -10.69
C GLY A 140 13.42 -15.30 -10.70
#